data_AF-A0A963XIB9-F1
#
_entry.id   AF-A0A963XIB9-F1
#
_cell.length_a   1.000
_cell.length_b   1.000
_cell.length_c   1.000
_cell.angle_alpha   90.00
_cell.angle_beta   90.00
_cell.angle_gamma   90.00
#
_symmetry.space_group_name_H-M   'P 1'
#
loop_
_entity.id
_entity.type
_entity.pdbx_description
1 polymer ?
#
loop_
_entity_poly.entity_id
_entity_poly.type
_entity_poly.pdbx_seq_one_letter_code
_entity_poly.pdbx_strand_id
1 'polypeptide(L)'
;MTGIDTYHGERRRGAGLAWLYMPIVLILFLGGALSVAAYSFNDADLTVAESIAAGFGGLAAIIVGLIGAAIGIVVGLFGALIGLVAAGGAVAMTLFIVASPVIAIILLALLLRRPKTACPDPGAHPADAGL
;
A
#
# COMPACT_ATOMS: atom_id res chain seq x y z
N MET A 1 10.07 -30.18 -56.20
CA MET A 1 8.77 -29.76 -55.62
C MET A 1 7.97 -30.99 -55.30
N THR A 2 7.81 -31.32 -54.01
CA THR A 2 6.62 -31.97 -53.42
C THR A 2 6.84 -31.98 -51.91
N GLY A 3 5.99 -31.23 -51.21
CA GLY A 3 6.05 -31.06 -49.77
C GLY A 3 5.87 -32.37 -49.02
N ILE A 4 6.66 -32.51 -47.96
CA ILE A 4 6.28 -33.28 -46.78
C ILE A 4 6.50 -32.31 -45.62
N ASP A 5 5.59 -31.34 -45.55
CA ASP A 5 5.28 -30.64 -44.32
C ASP A 5 4.68 -31.69 -43.37
N THR A 6 5.55 -32.40 -42.65
CA THR A 6 5.12 -33.18 -41.49
C THR A 6 4.62 -32.20 -40.44
N TYR A 7 3.31 -32.01 -40.50
CA TYR A 7 2.38 -31.81 -39.39
C TYR A 7 2.83 -32.58 -38.13
N HIS A 8 3.82 -32.07 -37.42
CA HIS A 8 3.82 -32.05 -35.96
C HIS A 8 3.24 -30.69 -35.56
N GLY A 9 2.05 -30.35 -36.02
CA GLY A 9 0.88 -30.94 -35.37
C GLY A 9 0.86 -30.45 -33.93
N GLU A 10 0.90 -29.13 -33.77
CA GLU A 10 0.70 -28.42 -32.51
C GLU A 10 -0.40 -29.14 -31.71
N ARG A 11 0.01 -29.87 -30.67
CA ARG A 11 -0.92 -30.32 -29.63
C ARG A 11 -1.35 -29.08 -28.83
N ARG A 12 -2.12 -28.18 -29.45
CA ARG A 12 -3.02 -27.24 -28.77
C ARG A 12 -4.21 -28.00 -28.18
N ARG A 13 -3.94 -29.08 -27.43
CA ARG A 13 -4.96 -29.83 -26.69
C ARG A 13 -4.86 -29.42 -25.22
N GLY A 14 -5.71 -28.47 -24.82
CA GLY A 14 -6.18 -28.37 -23.44
C GLY A 14 -5.36 -27.54 -22.43
N ALA A 15 -4.62 -26.52 -22.85
CA ALA A 15 -3.91 -25.64 -21.90
C ALA A 15 -4.85 -24.99 -20.86
N GLY A 16 -6.10 -24.68 -21.23
CA GLY A 16 -7.10 -24.10 -20.31
C GLY A 16 -7.62 -25.07 -19.24
N LEU A 17 -7.80 -26.36 -19.57
CA LEU A 17 -8.22 -27.37 -18.59
C LEU A 17 -7.09 -27.66 -17.60
N ALA A 18 -5.85 -27.81 -18.08
CA ALA A 18 -4.70 -28.07 -17.22
C ALA A 18 -4.49 -26.95 -16.18
N TRP A 19 -4.72 -25.69 -16.54
CA TRP A 19 -4.64 -24.56 -15.63
C TRP A 19 -5.72 -24.56 -14.55
N LEU A 20 -6.92 -25.05 -14.86
CA LEU A 20 -8.02 -25.18 -13.90
C LEU A 20 -7.77 -26.33 -12.90
N TYR A 21 -7.20 -27.44 -13.37
CA TYR A 21 -6.91 -28.60 -12.52
C TYR A 21 -5.61 -28.48 -11.73
N MET A 22 -4.63 -27.69 -12.21
CA MET A 22 -3.36 -27.47 -11.53
C MET A 22 -3.51 -27.05 -10.05
N PRO A 23 -4.32 -26.05 -9.67
CA PRO A 23 -4.47 -25.68 -8.26
C PRO A 23 -5.15 -26.79 -7.45
N ILE A 24 -6.13 -27.49 -8.02
CA ILE A 24 -6.82 -28.60 -7.34
C ILE A 24 -5.85 -29.74 -7.06
N VAL A 25 -5.02 -30.11 -8.05
CA VAL A 25 -4.00 -31.16 -7.90
C VAL A 25 -2.93 -30.74 -6.90
N LEU A 26 -2.50 -29.48 -6.92
CA LEU A 26 -1.54 -28.95 -5.94
C LEU A 26 -2.10 -29.00 -4.51
N ILE A 27 -3.37 -28.61 -4.32
CA ILE A 27 -4.03 -28.66 -3.01
C ILE A 27 -4.18 -30.11 -2.54
N LEU A 28 -4.60 -31.03 -3.41
CA LEU A 28 -4.70 -32.44 -3.07
C LEU A 28 -3.34 -33.05 -2.72
N PHE A 29 -2.32 -32.75 -3.52
CA PHE A 29 -0.97 -33.28 -3.33
C PHE A 29 -0.33 -32.75 -2.05
N LEU A 30 -0.39 -31.44 -1.84
CA LEU A 30 0.18 -30.79 -0.67
C LEU A 30 -0.60 -31.16 0.60
N GLY A 31 -1.94 -31.19 0.54
CA GLY A 31 -2.79 -31.63 1.64
C GLY A 31 -2.53 -33.08 2.02
N GLY A 32 -2.44 -33.98 1.03
CA GLY A 32 -2.07 -35.37 1.24
C GLY A 32 -0.66 -35.54 1.83
N ALA A 33 0.32 -34.77 1.36
CA ALA A 33 1.67 -34.79 1.92
C ALA A 33 1.70 -34.31 3.38
N LEU A 34 0.95 -33.26 3.71
CA LEU A 34 0.74 -32.77 5.07
C LEU A 34 0.03 -33.80 5.95
N SER A 35 -0.92 -34.57 5.40
CA SER A 35 -1.60 -35.64 6.12
C SER A 35 -0.67 -36.81 6.44
N VAL A 36 0.18 -37.21 5.49
CA VAL A 36 1.23 -38.22 5.72
C VAL A 36 2.21 -37.72 6.77
N ALA A 37 2.63 -36.46 6.70
CA ALA A 37 3.51 -35.87 7.70
C ALA A 37 2.86 -35.85 9.09
N ALA A 38 1.57 -35.50 9.17
CA ALA A 38 0.82 -35.51 10.43
C ALA A 38 0.60 -36.92 10.99
N TYR A 39 0.57 -37.95 10.14
CA TYR A 39 0.47 -39.34 10.59
C TYR A 39 1.82 -39.89 11.07
N SER A 40 2.93 -39.48 10.44
CA SER A 40 4.27 -40.05 10.71
C SER A 40 5.09 -39.29 11.76
N PHE A 41 4.85 -37.99 11.95
CA PHE A 41 5.68 -37.13 12.78
C PHE A 41 4.93 -36.45 13.93
N ASN A 42 3.66 -36.77 14.13
CA ASN A 42 2.91 -36.24 15.26
C ASN A 42 3.09 -37.15 16.48
N ASP A 43 3.36 -36.54 17.63
CA ASP A 43 3.56 -37.26 18.90
C ASP A 43 2.25 -37.82 19.48
N ALA A 44 1.10 -37.40 18.95
CA ALA A 44 -0.19 -37.98 19.27
C ALA A 44 -0.52 -39.17 18.35
N ASP A 45 -1.13 -40.22 18.91
CA ASP A 45 -1.65 -41.35 18.12
C ASP A 45 -2.92 -40.91 17.37
N LEU A 46 -2.77 -40.28 16.20
CA LEU A 46 -3.91 -39.94 15.35
C LEU A 46 -4.37 -41.16 14.55
N THR A 47 -5.69 -41.33 14.49
CA THR A 47 -6.29 -42.25 13.54
C THR A 47 -6.09 -41.76 12.10
N VAL A 48 -6.20 -42.67 11.12
CA VAL A 48 -6.04 -42.34 9.69
C VAL A 48 -6.99 -41.22 9.23
N ALA A 49 -8.21 -41.16 9.78
CA ALA A 49 -9.16 -40.11 9.46
C ALA A 49 -8.73 -38.74 10.01
N GLU A 50 -8.16 -38.71 11.22
CA GLU A 50 -7.74 -37.47 11.88
C GLU A 50 -6.44 -36.92 11.27
N SER A 51 -5.52 -37.77 10.80
CA SER A 51 -4.32 -37.31 10.09
C SER A 51 -4.65 -36.67 8.73
N ILE A 52 -5.66 -37.20 8.03
CA ILE A 52 -6.19 -36.58 6.81
C ILE A 52 -6.78 -35.20 7.13
N ALA A 53 -7.63 -35.12 8.14
CA ALA A 53 -8.24 -33.87 8.58
C ALA A 53 -7.18 -32.84 9.04
N ALA A 54 -6.15 -33.27 9.77
CA ALA A 54 -5.07 -32.40 10.22
C ALA A 54 -4.23 -31.86 9.05
N GLY A 55 -3.91 -32.69 8.05
CA GLY A 55 -3.13 -32.26 6.89
C GLY A 55 -3.86 -31.25 6.01
N PHE A 56 -5.13 -31.53 5.67
CA PHE A 56 -5.96 -30.58 4.90
C PHE A 56 -6.36 -29.35 5.73
N GLY A 57 -6.57 -29.51 7.04
CA GLY A 57 -6.82 -28.41 7.97
C GLY A 57 -5.63 -27.46 8.07
N GLY A 58 -4.41 -28.00 8.15
CA GLY A 58 -3.18 -27.22 8.11
C GLY A 58 -3.01 -26.47 6.79
N LEU A 59 -3.29 -27.13 5.67
CA LEU A 59 -3.28 -26.48 4.35
C LEU A 59 -4.30 -25.33 4.27
N ALA A 60 -5.52 -25.54 4.78
CA ALA A 60 -6.55 -24.50 4.82
C ALA A 60 -6.11 -23.30 5.67
N ALA A 61 -5.48 -23.54 6.84
CA ALA A 61 -4.95 -22.49 7.69
C ALA A 61 -3.83 -21.68 6.99
N ILE A 62 -2.96 -22.33 6.20
CA ILE A 62 -1.93 -21.65 5.40
C ILE A 62 -2.58 -20.73 4.36
N ILE A 63 -3.57 -21.23 3.61
CA ILE A 63 -4.27 -20.42 2.60
C ILE A 63 -4.96 -19.22 3.24
N VAL A 64 -5.70 -19.43 4.32
CA VAL A 64 -6.39 -18.35 5.04
C VAL A 64 -5.37 -17.35 5.60
N GLY A 65 -4.26 -17.83 6.17
CA GLY A 65 -3.18 -16.99 6.67
C GLY A 65 -2.54 -16.12 5.58
N LEU A 66 -2.30 -16.69 4.39
CA LEU A 66 -1.77 -15.95 3.23
C LEU A 66 -2.73 -14.85 2.77
N ILE A 67 -4.03 -15.14 2.69
CA ILE A 67 -5.05 -14.14 2.33
C ILE A 67 -5.11 -13.05 3.40
N GLY A 68 -5.12 -13.42 4.67
CA GLY A 68 -5.10 -12.48 5.79
C GLY A 68 -3.86 -11.58 5.77
N ALA A 69 -2.69 -12.14 5.48
CA ALA A 69 -1.45 -11.39 5.34
C ALA A 69 -1.51 -10.40 4.17
N ALA A 70 -2.03 -10.81 3.01
CA ALA A 70 -2.19 -9.93 1.86
C ALA A 70 -3.10 -8.74 2.17
N ILE A 71 -4.26 -8.98 2.79
CA ILE A 71 -5.17 -7.92 3.22
C ILE A 71 -4.51 -7.05 4.29
N GLY A 72 -3.83 -7.65 5.26
CA GLY A 72 -3.09 -6.96 6.31
C GLY A 72 -2.02 -6.02 5.76
N ILE A 73 -1.30 -6.43 4.70
CA ILE A 73 -0.33 -5.58 4.00
C ILE A 73 -1.05 -4.38 3.37
N VAL A 74 -2.16 -4.59 2.67
CA VAL A 74 -2.92 -3.51 2.03
C VAL A 74 -3.40 -2.50 3.06
N VAL A 75 -4.08 -2.98 4.12
CA VAL A 75 -4.60 -2.12 5.19
C VAL A 75 -3.46 -1.42 5.94
N GLY A 76 -2.36 -2.13 6.21
CA GLY A 76 -1.17 -1.59 6.86
C GLY A 76 -0.50 -0.48 6.03
N LEU A 77 -0.43 -0.63 4.72
CA LEU A 77 0.06 0.41 3.79
C LEU A 77 -0.80 1.67 3.84
N PHE A 78 -2.12 1.54 3.81
CA PHE A 78 -3.02 2.69 3.95
C PHE A 78 -2.86 3.36 5.33
N GLY A 79 -2.79 2.56 6.40
CA GLY A 79 -2.54 3.06 7.75
C GLY A 79 -1.20 3.81 7.84
N ALA A 80 -0.13 3.28 7.25
CA ALA A 80 1.17 3.92 7.19
C ALA A 80 1.15 5.24 6.41
N LEU A 81 0.42 5.29 5.28
CA LEU A 81 0.25 6.51 4.50
C LEU A 81 -0.46 7.60 5.33
N ILE A 82 -1.56 7.25 5.99
CA ILE A 82 -2.29 8.17 6.86
C ILE A 82 -1.40 8.61 8.02
N GLY A 83 -0.66 7.68 8.64
CA GLY A 83 0.29 7.97 9.71
C GLY A 83 1.39 8.93 9.27
N LEU A 84 1.92 8.78 8.06
CA LEU A 84 2.93 9.68 7.49
C LEU A 84 2.36 11.10 7.32
N VAL A 85 1.14 11.23 6.79
CA VAL A 85 0.47 12.52 6.63
C VAL A 85 0.21 13.16 7.98
N ALA A 86 -0.26 12.39 8.97
CA ALA A 86 -0.48 12.88 10.33
C ALA A 86 0.82 13.35 10.99
N ALA A 87 1.91 12.59 10.84
CA ALA A 87 3.23 12.98 11.33
C ALA A 87 3.73 14.26 10.64
N GLY A 88 3.58 14.37 9.32
CA GLY A 88 3.91 15.58 8.56
C GLY A 88 3.12 16.80 9.03
N GLY A 89 1.82 16.64 9.27
CA GLY A 89 0.97 17.69 9.84
C GLY A 89 1.42 18.13 11.23
N ALA A 90 1.78 17.18 12.10
CA ALA A 90 2.30 17.49 13.43
C ALA A 90 3.61 18.30 13.36
N VAL A 91 4.54 17.92 12.48
CA VAL A 91 5.81 18.64 12.28
C VAL A 91 5.57 20.04 11.69
N ALA A 92 4.67 20.18 10.72
CA ALA A 92 4.34 21.48 10.14
C ALA A 92 3.75 22.43 11.19
N MET A 93 2.88 21.91 12.07
CA MET A 93 2.24 22.69 13.13
C MET A 93 3.27 23.19 14.16
N THR A 94 4.20 22.31 14.59
CA THR A 94 5.24 22.70 15.55
C THR A 94 6.19 23.74 14.96
N LEU A 95 6.61 23.57 13.70
CA LEU A 95 7.43 24.56 13.00
C LEU A 95 6.72 25.90 12.85
N PHE A 96 5.42 25.90 12.53
CA PHE A 96 4.65 27.14 12.40
C PHE A 96 4.57 27.91 13.71
N ILE A 97 4.33 27.23 14.83
CA ILE A 97 4.28 27.84 16.17
C ILE A 97 5.61 28.50 16.52
N VAL A 98 6.74 27.86 16.18
CA VAL A 98 8.08 28.40 16.48
C VAL A 98 8.49 29.50 15.50
N ALA A 99 8.15 29.38 14.22
CA ALA A 99 8.54 30.35 13.19
C ALA A 99 7.69 31.62 13.18
N SER A 100 6.41 31.53 13.58
CA SER A 100 5.46 32.66 13.56
C SER A 100 5.95 33.89 14.35
N PRO A 101 6.44 33.77 15.60
CA PRO A 101 7.01 34.89 16.33
C PRO A 101 8.20 35.55 15.62
N VAL A 102 9.07 34.76 14.98
CA VAL A 102 10.25 35.27 14.27
C VAL A 102 9.84 36.14 13.09
N ILE A 103 8.88 35.67 12.30
CA ILE A 103 8.33 36.42 11.16
C ILE A 103 7.64 37.70 11.64
N ALA A 104 6.88 37.63 12.74
CA ALA A 104 6.23 38.79 13.33
C ALA A 104 7.24 39.86 13.79
N ILE A 105 8.35 39.46 14.43
CA ILE A 105 9.41 40.38 14.85
C ILE A 105 10.08 41.04 13.64
N ILE A 106 10.37 40.28 12.58
CA ILE A 106 10.97 40.83 11.35
C ILE A 106 10.01 41.83 10.69
N LEU A 107 8.73 41.49 10.55
CA LEU A 107 7.71 42.40 10.02
C LEU A 107 7.55 43.65 10.86
N LEU A 108 7.54 43.53 12.19
CA LEU A 108 7.51 44.66 13.11
C LEU A 108 8.73 45.56 12.92
N ALA A 109 9.93 44.97 12.82
CA ALA A 109 11.15 45.72 12.57
C ALA A 109 11.14 46.43 11.22
N LEU A 110 10.62 45.79 10.16
CA LEU A 110 10.46 46.41 8.84
C LEU A 110 9.41 47.54 8.84
N LEU A 111 8.31 47.38 9.58
CA LEU A 111 7.30 48.43 9.80
C LEU A 111 7.88 49.63 10.55
N LEU A 112 8.64 49.40 11.62
CA LEU A 112 9.31 50.45 12.38
C LEU A 112 10.45 51.12 11.61
N ARG A 113 11.06 50.40 10.64
CA ARG A 113 12.05 50.93 9.70
C ARG A 113 11.44 51.65 8.51
N ARG A 114 10.11 51.63 8.30
CA ARG A 114 9.51 52.50 7.28
C ARG A 114 9.80 53.95 7.66
N PRO A 115 10.41 54.75 6.76
CA PRO A 115 10.51 56.17 6.98
C PRO A 115 9.09 56.75 7.08
N LYS A 116 8.94 57.75 7.96
CA LYS A 116 7.72 58.54 8.18
C LYS A 116 7.37 59.41 6.95
N THR A 117 7.33 58.83 5.75
CA THR A 117 6.98 59.53 4.49
C THR A 117 5.51 59.45 4.15
N ALA A 118 4.69 58.85 5.00
CA ALA A 118 3.24 58.96 4.95
C ALA A 118 2.76 60.18 5.78
N CYS A 119 3.32 61.36 5.52
CA CYS A 119 2.47 62.54 5.58
C CYS A 119 1.76 62.58 4.22
N PRO A 120 0.42 62.40 4.15
CA PRO A 120 -0.31 62.78 2.97
C PRO A 120 0.04 64.24 2.65
N ASP A 121 0.63 64.47 1.48
CA ASP A 121 0.93 65.80 1.00
C ASP A 121 -0.39 66.59 0.91
N PRO A 122 -0.57 67.71 1.64
CA PRO A 122 -1.80 68.49 1.58
C PRO A 122 -2.07 69.07 0.18
N GLY A 123 -1.08 69.00 -0.71
CA GLY A 123 -1.18 69.38 -2.13
C GLY A 123 -1.71 68.29 -3.06
N ALA A 124 -2.11 67.10 -2.59
CA ALA A 124 -2.67 66.04 -3.43
C ALA A 124 -4.14 66.27 -3.88
N HIS A 125 -4.66 67.48 -3.69
CA HIS A 125 -5.81 67.93 -4.48
C HIS A 125 -5.28 68.44 -5.83
N PRO A 126 -5.86 68.00 -6.97
CA PRO A 126 -5.51 68.59 -8.25
C PRO A 126 -5.86 70.08 -8.21
N ALA A 127 -4.84 70.92 -8.03
CA ALA A 127 -4.85 72.24 -8.62
C ALA A 127 -4.83 72.03 -10.14
N ASP A 128 -5.59 72.83 -10.86
CA ASP A 128 -5.61 72.93 -12.33
C ASP A 128 -6.64 72.04 -13.05
N ALA A 129 -7.92 72.41 -12.88
CA ALA A 129 -8.80 72.54 -14.05
C ALA A 129 -9.20 74.01 -14.13
N GLY A 130 -8.30 74.83 -14.70
CA GLY A 130 -8.68 76.15 -15.17
C GLY A 130 -9.66 76.00 -16.32
N LEU A 131 -10.92 76.40 -16.06
CA LEU A 131 -11.88 77.01 -16.99
C LEU A 131 -12.86 77.83 -16.14
#